data_AF-A0A2P5CB29-F1
#
_entry.id   AF-A0A2P5CB29-F1
#
_cell.length_a   1.000
_cell.length_b   1.000
_cell.length_c   1.000
_cell.angle_alpha   90.00
_cell.angle_beta   90.00
_cell.angle_gamma   90.00
#
_symmetry.space_group_name_H-M   'P 1'
#
loop_
_entity.id
_entity.type
_entity.pdbx_description
1 polymer ?
#
loop_
_entity_poly.entity_id
_entity_poly.type
_entity_poly.pdbx_seq_one_letter_code
_entity_poly.pdbx_strand_id
1 'polypeptide(L)'
;MTVTGKLCLIQRGSIPDKIGDMSWILSLDISRNQLSGELPTSLSKLNFLSHLNVSYNNFSGEIPLSTQLQSMEASSFIGNQLCGPPLPKDAEMKIITQKVEMQVEEKRAKKKTSTGFDWE
;
A
#
# COMPACT_ATOMS: atom_id res chain seq x y z
N MET A 1 -10.23 -6.85 21.22
CA MET A 1 -11.25 -7.43 20.32
C MET A 1 -10.89 -7.01 18.91
N THR A 2 -10.12 -7.84 18.21
CA THR A 2 -9.82 -7.60 16.80
C THR A 2 -11.02 -8.11 16.02
N VAL A 3 -11.87 -7.21 15.53
CA VAL A 3 -12.90 -7.59 14.57
C VAL A 3 -12.17 -7.84 13.26
N THR A 4 -11.64 -9.06 13.09
CA THR A 4 -11.29 -9.57 11.76
C THR A 4 -12.61 -9.89 11.08
N GLY A 5 -13.26 -8.82 10.61
CA GLY A 5 -14.40 -8.91 9.72
C GLY A 5 -13.91 -9.57 8.45
N LYS A 6 -14.10 -10.88 8.37
CA LYS A 6 -13.93 -11.68 7.16
C LYS A 6 -15.06 -11.23 6.21
N LEU A 7 -14.86 -10.09 5.55
CA LEU A 7 -15.81 -9.54 4.60
C LEU A 7 -15.94 -10.56 3.47
N CYS A 8 -17.18 -10.98 3.22
CA CYS A 8 -17.53 -12.04 2.29
C CYS A 8 -16.80 -11.87 0.96
N LEU A 9 -16.15 -12.95 0.53
CA LEU A 9 -15.30 -13.10 -0.65
C LEU A 9 -15.92 -12.46 -1.90
N ILE A 10 -15.41 -11.29 -2.30
CA ILE A 10 -15.50 -10.84 -3.68
C ILE A 10 -14.07 -10.76 -4.20
N GLN A 11 -13.58 -11.87 -4.76
CA GLN A 11 -12.27 -11.92 -5.39
C GLN A 11 -12.24 -11.26 -6.78
N ARG A 12 -13.32 -10.59 -7.21
CA ARG A 12 -13.41 -9.78 -8.44
C ARG A 12 -14.45 -8.69 -8.23
N GLY A 13 -14.05 -7.47 -7.91
CA GLY A 13 -15.00 -6.38 -7.66
C GLY A 13 -14.34 -5.13 -7.10
N SER A 14 -15.05 -4.00 -7.18
CA SER A 14 -14.66 -2.74 -6.55
C SER A 14 -15.06 -2.70 -5.08
N ILE A 15 -14.38 -1.84 -4.33
CA ILE A 15 -14.79 -1.54 -2.95
C ILE A 15 -16.11 -0.77 -3.04
N PRO A 16 -17.20 -1.23 -2.40
CA PRO A 16 -18.47 -0.52 -2.44
C PRO A 16 -18.40 0.78 -1.63
N ASP A 17 -19.15 1.80 -2.05
CA ASP A 17 -19.21 3.11 -1.37
C ASP A 17 -19.66 3.03 0.10
N LYS A 18 -20.37 1.95 0.47
CA LYS A 18 -20.77 1.68 1.86
C LYS A 18 -19.60 1.48 2.82
N ILE A 19 -18.37 1.34 2.30
CA ILE A 19 -17.16 1.30 3.14
C ILE A 19 -17.08 2.52 4.07
N GLY A 20 -17.56 3.69 3.62
CA GLY A 20 -17.58 4.92 4.41
C GLY A 20 -18.52 4.90 5.63
N ASP A 21 -19.42 3.92 5.72
CA ASP A 21 -20.33 3.76 6.88
C ASP A 21 -19.59 3.16 8.09
N MET A 22 -18.41 2.56 7.88
CA MET A 22 -17.59 1.96 8.93
C MET A 22 -16.74 3.02 9.65
N SER A 23 -17.37 4.09 10.12
CA SER A 23 -16.70 5.30 10.61
C SER A 23 -15.64 5.07 11.70
N TRP A 24 -15.76 4.00 12.51
CA TRP A 24 -14.86 3.68 13.62
C TRP A 24 -13.71 2.72 13.29
N ILE A 25 -13.53 2.32 12.03
CA ILE A 25 -12.44 1.41 11.68
C ILE A 25 -11.07 2.07 11.87
N LEU A 26 -10.16 1.36 12.53
CA LEU A 26 -8.80 1.84 12.82
C LEU A 26 -7.76 1.30 11.83
N SER A 27 -7.99 0.12 11.30
CA SER A 27 -7.05 -0.61 10.46
C SER A 27 -7.82 -1.41 9.41
N LEU A 28 -7.41 -1.27 8.15
CA LEU A 28 -7.96 -1.99 7.01
C LEU A 28 -6.82 -2.54 6.16
N ASP A 29 -6.66 -3.86 6.14
CA ASP A 29 -5.76 -4.55 5.21
C ASP A 29 -6.56 -5.41 4.25
N ILE A 30 -6.52 -5.05 2.98
CA ILE A 30 -7.11 -5.78 1.85
C ILE A 30 -6.05 -6.02 0.76
N SER A 31 -4.78 -5.98 1.13
CA SER A 31 -3.67 -6.19 0.21
C SER A 31 -3.65 -7.61 -0.37
N ARG A 32 -3.00 -7.78 -1.52
CA ARG A 32 -2.81 -9.08 -2.19
C ARG A 32 -4.11 -9.80 -2.52
N ASN A 33 -5.10 -9.03 -2.98
CA ASN A 33 -6.34 -9.56 -3.53
C ASN A 33 -6.42 -9.26 -5.03
N GLN A 34 -7.54 -9.61 -5.65
CA GLN A 34 -7.84 -9.32 -7.05
C GLN A 34 -8.94 -8.24 -7.16
N LEU A 35 -8.97 -7.30 -6.21
CA LEU A 35 -9.93 -6.19 -6.21
C LEU A 35 -9.57 -5.18 -7.30
N SER A 36 -10.56 -4.53 -7.91
CA SER A 36 -10.36 -3.71 -9.11
C SER A 36 -11.25 -2.46 -9.13
N GLY A 37 -10.98 -1.54 -10.05
CA GLY A 37 -11.74 -0.29 -10.18
C GLY A 37 -11.13 0.84 -9.34
N GLU A 38 -11.88 1.90 -9.12
CA GLU A 38 -11.41 3.06 -8.37
C GLU A 38 -11.56 2.87 -6.85
N LEU A 39 -10.68 3.53 -6.09
CA LEU A 39 -10.87 3.66 -4.65
C LEU A 39 -12.04 4.61 -4.39
N PRO A 40 -13.10 4.19 -3.67
CA PRO A 40 -14.28 5.00 -3.51
C PRO A 40 -13.97 6.23 -2.64
N THR A 41 -14.51 7.39 -3.03
CA THR A 41 -14.30 8.66 -2.31
C THR A 41 -14.81 8.60 -0.87
N SER A 42 -15.75 7.69 -0.58
CA SER A 42 -16.25 7.40 0.76
C SER A 42 -15.18 6.90 1.74
N LEU A 43 -14.02 6.42 1.27
CA LEU A 43 -12.86 6.11 2.14
C LEU A 43 -12.39 7.35 2.93
N SER A 44 -12.61 8.56 2.39
CA SER A 44 -12.31 9.81 3.10
C SER A 44 -13.15 10.02 4.37
N LYS A 45 -14.25 9.26 4.55
CA LYS A 45 -15.11 9.34 5.73
C LYS A 45 -14.58 8.53 6.93
N LEU A 46 -13.55 7.70 6.71
CA LEU A 46 -12.99 6.81 7.72
C LEU A 46 -12.05 7.59 8.65
N ASN A 47 -12.63 8.44 9.49
CA ASN A 47 -11.88 9.46 10.21
C ASN A 47 -10.86 8.92 11.23
N PHE A 48 -11.07 7.69 11.71
CA PHE A 48 -10.19 7.02 12.67
C PHE A 48 -9.22 6.03 12.02
N LEU A 49 -9.22 5.91 10.70
CA LEU A 49 -8.35 4.98 9.98
C LEU A 49 -6.89 5.40 10.12
N SER A 50 -6.14 4.60 10.88
CA SER A 50 -4.72 4.81 11.19
C SER A 50 -3.80 3.92 10.34
N HIS A 51 -4.33 2.83 9.82
CA HIS A 51 -3.58 1.89 8.99
C HIS A 51 -4.45 1.45 7.81
N LEU A 52 -3.93 1.61 6.60
CA LEU A 52 -4.53 1.11 5.39
C LEU A 52 -3.47 0.35 4.61
N ASN A 53 -3.84 -0.78 4.03
CA ASN A 53 -3.03 -1.48 3.05
C ASN A 53 -3.93 -2.01 1.92
N VAL A 54 -3.80 -1.43 0.74
CA VAL A 54 -4.50 -1.83 -0.49
C VAL A 54 -3.54 -2.37 -1.55
N SER A 55 -2.27 -2.57 -1.18
CA SER A 55 -1.19 -2.92 -2.10
C SER A 55 -1.45 -4.25 -2.80
N TYR A 56 -0.87 -4.42 -3.99
CA TYR A 56 -0.96 -5.65 -4.78
C TYR A 56 -2.42 -6.05 -5.08
N ASN A 57 -3.17 -5.14 -5.68
CA ASN A 57 -4.51 -5.35 -6.23
C ASN A 57 -4.55 -4.82 -7.68
N ASN A 58 -5.74 -4.69 -8.25
CA ASN A 58 -5.98 -4.15 -9.58
C ASN A 58 -6.72 -2.79 -9.52
N PHE A 59 -6.53 -2.00 -8.46
CA PHE A 59 -7.13 -0.67 -8.37
C PHE A 59 -6.53 0.29 -9.40
N SER A 60 -7.32 1.24 -9.88
CA SER A 60 -6.93 2.23 -10.88
C SER A 60 -7.43 3.62 -10.53
N GLY A 61 -6.84 4.65 -11.16
CA GLY A 61 -7.28 6.04 -10.99
C GLY A 61 -6.58 6.78 -9.86
N GLU A 62 -7.09 7.95 -9.50
CA GLU A 62 -6.48 8.80 -8.48
C GLU A 62 -6.84 8.33 -7.07
N ILE A 63 -5.88 8.38 -6.15
CA ILE A 63 -6.14 8.14 -4.72
C ILE A 63 -7.03 9.28 -4.19
N PRO A 64 -8.21 9.00 -3.61
CA PRO A 64 -9.11 10.05 -3.13
C PRO A 64 -8.43 11.00 -2.15
N LEU A 65 -8.62 12.29 -2.36
CA LEU A 65 -8.11 13.32 -1.46
C LEU A 65 -8.88 13.29 -0.15
N SER A 66 -8.15 13.21 0.96
CA SER A 66 -8.68 13.23 2.32
C SER A 66 -7.62 13.73 3.29
N THR A 67 -7.95 13.84 4.58
CA THR A 67 -6.96 14.21 5.59
C THR A 67 -6.08 13.03 6.02
N GLN A 68 -6.55 11.77 5.91
CA GLN A 68 -5.79 10.60 6.35
C GLN A 68 -5.02 9.91 5.22
N LEU A 69 -5.61 9.71 4.04
CA LEU A 69 -5.02 8.85 3.00
C LEU A 69 -3.66 9.36 2.50
N GLN A 70 -3.51 10.68 2.39
CA GLN A 70 -2.26 11.31 1.95
C GLN A 70 -1.16 11.29 3.02
N SER A 71 -1.49 10.96 4.27
CA SER A 71 -0.50 10.77 5.35
C SER A 71 0.02 9.34 5.46
N MET A 72 -0.59 8.40 4.74
CA MET A 72 -0.23 6.99 4.77
C MET A 72 1.04 6.73 3.94
N GLU A 73 1.74 5.64 4.26
CA GLU A 73 2.93 5.26 3.49
C GLU A 73 2.57 4.92 2.04
N ALA A 74 3.42 5.35 1.10
CA ALA A 74 3.27 4.99 -0.31
C ALA A 74 3.25 3.47 -0.53
N SER A 75 3.94 2.71 0.34
CA SER A 75 3.96 1.24 0.37
C SER A 75 2.57 0.62 0.45
N SER A 76 1.60 1.30 1.08
CA SER A 76 0.21 0.83 1.21
C SER A 76 -0.56 0.80 -0.11
N PHE A 77 -0.08 1.48 -1.16
CA PHE A 77 -0.78 1.64 -2.44
C PHE A 77 -0.06 0.96 -3.61
N ILE A 78 1.18 0.48 -3.43
CA ILE A 78 2.00 -0.10 -4.51
C ILE A 78 1.38 -1.35 -5.13
N GLY A 79 1.81 -1.70 -6.35
CA GLY A 79 1.31 -2.90 -7.03
C GLY A 79 -0.15 -2.77 -7.48
N ASN A 80 -0.59 -1.53 -7.75
CA ASN A 80 -1.87 -1.17 -8.37
C ASN A 80 -1.60 -0.24 -9.58
N GLN A 81 -2.65 0.22 -10.25
CA GLN A 81 -2.64 1.24 -11.31
C GLN A 81 -3.10 2.61 -10.76
N LEU A 82 -2.77 2.89 -9.49
CA LEU A 82 -3.16 4.12 -8.79
C LEU A 82 -2.16 5.25 -9.07
N CYS A 83 -2.66 6.49 -9.05
CA CYS A 83 -1.85 7.69 -9.16
C CYS A 83 -2.28 8.76 -8.13
N GLY A 84 -1.49 9.82 -8.00
CA GLY A 84 -1.71 10.89 -7.03
C GLY A 84 -1.12 10.59 -5.64
N PRO A 85 -1.10 11.59 -4.74
CA PRO A 85 -0.49 11.45 -3.42
C PRO A 85 -1.21 10.37 -2.58
N PRO A 86 -0.47 9.56 -1.79
CA PRO A 86 0.95 9.71 -1.42
C PRO A 86 1.95 9.02 -2.38
N LEU A 87 1.51 8.52 -3.54
CA LEU A 87 2.43 7.93 -4.50
C LEU A 87 3.32 9.02 -5.12
N PRO A 88 4.65 8.81 -5.19
CA PRO A 88 5.55 9.73 -5.85
C PRO A 88 5.24 9.77 -7.34
N LYS A 89 5.49 10.92 -7.99
CA LYS A 89 5.23 11.07 -9.43
C LYS A 89 6.09 10.08 -10.23
N ASP A 90 5.65 9.67 -11.41
CA ASP A 90 6.34 8.66 -12.24
C ASP A 90 7.84 8.95 -12.46
N ALA A 91 8.23 10.22 -12.51
CA ALA A 91 9.63 10.64 -12.60
C ALA A 91 10.43 10.40 -11.30
N GLU A 92 9.80 10.58 -10.14
CA GLU A 92 10.39 10.33 -8.83
C GLU A 92 10.47 8.83 -8.51
N MET A 93 9.50 8.01 -8.94
CA MET A 93 9.59 6.56 -8.78
C MET A 93 10.82 5.95 -9.46
N LYS A 94 11.24 6.47 -10.62
CA LYS A 94 12.46 6.02 -11.30
C LYS A 94 13.70 6.32 -10.46
N ILE A 95 13.76 7.52 -9.87
CA ILE A 95 14.88 7.95 -9.02
C ILE A 95 14.90 7.15 -7.70
N ILE A 96 13.74 6.92 -7.09
CA ILE A 96 13.61 6.16 -5.84
C ILE A 96 13.94 4.69 -6.07
N THR A 97 13.43 4.06 -7.13
CA THR A 97 13.71 2.64 -7.44
C THR A 97 15.21 2.43 -7.65
N GLN A 98 15.87 3.28 -8.43
CA GLN A 98 17.33 3.21 -8.62
C GLN A 98 18.08 3.38 -7.29
N LYS A 99 17.65 4.31 -6.43
CA LYS A 99 18.24 4.48 -5.10
C LYS A 99 18.07 3.25 -4.21
N VAL A 100 16.90 2.63 -4.22
CA VAL A 100 16.62 1.42 -3.45
C VAL A 100 17.46 0.25 -3.97
N GLU A 101 17.54 0.05 -5.28
CA GLU A 101 18.35 -1.00 -5.90
C GLU A 101 19.85 -0.85 -5.57
N MET A 102 20.37 0.38 -5.64
CA MET A 102 21.76 0.66 -5.23
C MET A 102 22.00 0.31 -3.76
N GLN A 103 21.04 0.60 -2.86
CA GLN A 103 21.13 0.25 -1.44
C GLN A 103 21.04 -1.27 -1.20
N VAL A 104 20.25 -2.00 -1.99
CA VAL A 104 20.17 -3.46 -1.91
C VAL A 104 21.49 -4.11 -2.33
N GLU A 105 22.09 -3.66 -3.44
CA GLU A 105 23.38 -4.17 -3.90
C GLU A 105 24.53 -3.77 -2.96
N GLU A 106 24.49 -2.58 -2.37
CA GLU A 106 25.44 -2.18 -1.33
C GLU A 106 25.34 -3.11 -0.09
N LYS A 107 24.12 -3.45 0.35
CA LYS A 107 23.90 -4.41 1.43
C LYS A 107 24.34 -5.84 1.05
N ARG A 108 24.18 -6.23 -0.22
CA ARG A 108 24.61 -7.53 -0.74
C ARG A 108 26.14 -7.64 -0.81
N ALA A 109 26.81 -6.57 -1.22
CA ALA A 109 28.27 -6.47 -1.24
C ALA A 109 28.85 -6.57 0.17
N LYS A 110 28.26 -5.88 1.15
CA LYS A 110 28.66 -5.95 2.57
C LYS A 110 28.38 -7.32 3.21
N LYS A 111 27.34 -8.03 2.77
CA LYS A 111 27.05 -9.40 3.25
C LYS A 111 28.08 -10.42 2.77
N LYS A 112 28.67 -10.24 1.58
CA LYS A 112 29.72 -11.12 1.03
C LYS A 112 31.05 -11.02 1.77
N THR A 113 31.36 -9.87 2.37
CA THR A 113 32.61 -9.67 3.14
C THR A 113 32.51 -10.12 4.60
N SER A 114 31.30 -10.38 5.11
CA SER A 114 31.07 -10.79 6.51
C SER A 114 31.00 -12.32 6.73
N THR A 115 30.92 -13.13 5.68
CA THR A 115 30.87 -14.60 5.78
C THR A 115 32.20 -15.29 5.45
N GLY A 116 33.29 -14.53 5.31
CA GLY A 116 34.65 -15.06 5.28
C GLY A 116 35.22 -15.13 6.69
N PHE A 117 34.82 -16.15 7.46
CA PHE A 117 35.63 -16.61 8.60
C PHE A 117 36.40 -17.84 8.11
N ASP A 118 37.71 -17.64 7.95
CA ASP A 118 38.72 -18.65 7.61
C ASP A 118 38.80 -19.75 8.70
N TRP A 119 39.04 -20.98 8.27
CA TRP A 119 39.50 -22.08 9.14
C TRP A 119 41.03 -22.15 9.09
N GLU A 120 41.73 -21.27 9.82
CA GLU A 120 43.10 -21.56 10.28
C GLU A 120 43.24 -21.15 11.75
#